data_AF-A0A380RFD3-F1
#
_entry.id   AF-A0A380RFD3-F1
#
_cell.length_a   1.000
_cell.length_b   1.000
_cell.length_c   1.000
_cell.angle_alpha   90.00
_cell.angle_beta   90.00
_cell.angle_gamma   90.00
#
_symmetry.space_group_name_H-M   'P 1'
#
loop_
_entity.id
_entity.type
_entity.pdbx_description
1 polymer ?
#
loop_
_entity_poly.entity_id
_entity_poly.type
_entity_poly.pdbx_seq_one_letter_code
_entity_poly.pdbx_strand_id
1 'polypeptide(L)'
;MRINEYNSLKEFTSQYIGEWGPSDGHWLGLDFIFRGNEYRFNTGSMYEEHNTLLPDGREAIFGLYKKNQRKKDGKDYTLLEEFACMEDVLKSTCIEGIEFSKIIMDDDTELVGQD
;
A
#
# COMPACT_ATOMS: atom_id res chain seq x y z
N MET A 1 1.21 -24.36 0.18
CA MET A 1 0.99 -23.78 -1.17
C MET A 1 0.97 -22.29 -0.96
N ARG A 2 1.75 -21.53 -1.71
CA ARG A 2 1.84 -20.07 -1.55
C ARG A 2 0.51 -19.43 -1.94
N ILE A 3 0.04 -18.47 -1.13
CA ILE A 3 -1.18 -17.69 -1.42
C ILE A 3 -0.80 -16.45 -2.24
N ASN A 4 0.32 -15.83 -1.89
CA ASN A 4 0.81 -14.63 -2.53
C ASN A 4 1.10 -14.81 -4.03
N GLU A 5 0.57 -13.90 -4.83
CA GLU A 5 0.65 -13.92 -6.29
C GLU A 5 1.97 -13.33 -6.82
N TYR A 6 2.61 -12.43 -6.08
CA TYR A 6 3.85 -11.79 -6.52
C TYR A 6 5.06 -12.70 -6.34
N ASN A 7 5.82 -12.95 -7.41
CA ASN A 7 7.02 -13.79 -7.37
C ASN A 7 8.28 -13.01 -7.02
N SER A 8 8.23 -11.68 -7.03
CA SER A 8 9.34 -10.83 -6.62
C SER A 8 8.91 -9.42 -6.25
N LEU A 9 9.73 -8.73 -5.46
CA LEU A 9 9.54 -7.29 -5.20
C LEU A 9 9.56 -6.48 -6.49
N LYS A 10 10.38 -6.89 -7.47
CA LYS A 10 10.44 -6.22 -8.77
C LYS A 10 9.09 -6.26 -9.48
N GLU A 11 8.41 -7.40 -9.46
CA GLU A 11 7.08 -7.54 -10.04
C GLU A 11 6.07 -6.58 -9.38
N PHE A 12 6.03 -6.57 -8.05
CA PHE A 12 5.22 -5.62 -7.27
C PHE A 12 5.55 -4.16 -7.59
N THR A 13 6.84 -3.77 -7.53
CA THR A 13 7.24 -2.39 -7.77
C THR A 13 7.04 -1.98 -9.21
N SER A 14 7.36 -2.84 -10.18
CA SER A 14 7.19 -2.56 -11.62
C SER A 14 5.71 -2.43 -11.97
N GLN A 15 4.83 -3.17 -11.28
CA GLN A 15 3.39 -2.90 -11.33
C GLN A 15 3.14 -1.49 -10.84
N TYR A 16 3.54 -1.11 -9.63
CA TYR A 16 3.21 0.16 -8.98
C TYR A 16 3.92 1.44 -9.51
N ILE A 17 5.02 1.30 -10.26
CA ILE A 17 5.77 2.43 -10.83
C ILE A 17 5.54 2.58 -12.35
N GLY A 18 4.72 1.74 -12.98
CA GLY A 18 4.35 1.88 -14.39
C GLY A 18 5.29 1.27 -15.41
N GLU A 19 6.24 0.42 -15.00
CA GLU A 19 7.13 -0.27 -15.93
C GLU A 19 6.44 -1.42 -16.68
N TRP A 20 5.40 -2.02 -16.09
CA TRP A 20 4.59 -3.09 -16.71
C TRP A 20 3.13 -2.65 -16.87
N GLY A 21 2.93 -1.63 -17.71
CA GLY A 21 1.62 -1.24 -18.24
C GLY A 21 0.99 -0.04 -17.53
N PRO A 22 0.84 1.11 -18.21
CA PRO A 22 -0.11 2.13 -17.81
C PRO A 22 -1.47 1.75 -18.41
N SER A 23 -2.46 1.37 -17.61
CA SER A 23 -3.83 1.73 -18.03
C SER A 23 -4.01 3.20 -17.70
N ASP A 24 -3.69 4.06 -18.68
CA ASP A 24 -4.29 5.39 -18.84
C ASP A 24 -4.46 6.23 -17.55
N GLY A 25 -3.44 6.34 -16.71
CA GLY A 25 -3.39 7.36 -15.66
C GLY A 25 -4.21 7.09 -14.39
N HIS A 26 -4.57 5.84 -14.10
CA HIS A 26 -5.26 5.46 -12.86
C HIS A 26 -4.35 4.59 -11.99
N TRP A 27 -3.54 5.22 -11.14
CA TRP A 27 -2.82 4.50 -10.08
C TRP A 27 -3.73 4.37 -8.87
N LEU A 28 -4.09 3.13 -8.58
CA LEU A 28 -5.20 2.74 -7.74
C LEU A 28 -4.69 1.87 -6.58
N GLY A 29 -5.56 1.53 -5.62
CA GLY A 29 -5.14 0.87 -4.39
C GLY A 29 -5.15 -0.65 -4.49
N LEU A 30 -4.17 -1.29 -3.83
CA LEU A 30 -4.11 -2.72 -3.58
C LEU A 30 -4.60 -2.98 -2.17
N ASP A 31 -5.67 -3.76 -2.06
CA ASP A 31 -6.10 -4.37 -0.84
C ASP A 31 -5.42 -5.74 -0.67
N PHE A 32 -4.87 -5.98 0.52
CA PHE A 32 -4.19 -7.22 0.86
C PHE A 32 -4.48 -7.63 2.32
N ILE A 33 -4.49 -8.93 2.59
CA ILE A 33 -4.61 -9.50 3.93
C ILE A 33 -3.25 -9.99 4.39
N PHE A 34 -2.84 -9.54 5.56
CA PHE A 34 -1.67 -10.04 6.26
C PHE A 34 -2.07 -10.45 7.68
N ARG A 35 -1.80 -11.71 8.05
CA ARG A 35 -2.14 -12.28 9.38
C ARG A 35 -3.61 -12.05 9.78
N GLY A 36 -4.52 -12.15 8.82
CA GLY A 36 -5.97 -12.00 9.03
C GLY A 36 -6.46 -10.55 9.23
N ASN A 37 -5.59 -9.55 9.04
CA ASN A 37 -5.99 -8.14 8.97
C ASN A 37 -5.93 -7.66 7.53
N GLU A 38 -6.92 -6.88 7.11
CA GLU A 38 -6.96 -6.29 5.77
C GLU A 38 -6.33 -4.89 5.80
N TYR A 39 -5.53 -4.62 4.78
CA TYR A 39 -4.75 -3.40 4.60
C TYR A 39 -4.92 -2.92 3.16
N ARG A 40 -4.66 -1.64 2.95
CA ARG A 40 -4.63 -1.03 1.62
C ARG A 40 -3.35 -0.26 1.42
N PHE A 41 -2.68 -0.54 0.31
CA PHE A 41 -1.63 0.31 -0.22
C PHE A 41 -2.24 1.18 -1.32
N ASN A 42 -2.21 2.49 -1.17
CA ASN A 42 -2.92 3.42 -2.06
C ASN A 42 -1.96 4.45 -2.65
N THR A 43 -2.19 4.82 -3.91
CA THR A 43 -1.51 5.96 -4.53
C THR A 43 -2.30 7.23 -4.27
N GLY A 44 -1.65 8.24 -3.70
CA GLY A 44 -2.25 9.47 -3.20
C GLY A 44 -3.10 9.27 -1.94
N SER A 45 -3.61 10.38 -1.41
CA SER A 45 -4.48 10.36 -0.23
C SER A 45 -5.85 9.73 -0.55
N MET A 46 -6.28 8.78 0.27
CA MET A 46 -7.61 8.14 0.12
C MET A 46 -8.78 9.07 0.42
N TYR A 47 -8.60 10.07 1.28
CA TYR A 47 -9.71 10.83 1.87
C TYR A 47 -9.59 12.35 1.69
N GLU A 48 -8.42 12.83 1.31
CA GLU A 48 -8.14 14.26 1.18
C GLU A 48 -7.96 14.62 -0.29
N GLU A 49 -8.31 15.85 -0.67
CA GLU A 49 -8.22 16.34 -2.06
C GLU A 49 -6.76 16.51 -2.52
N HIS A 50 -5.84 16.66 -1.58
CA HIS A 50 -4.42 16.92 -1.83
C HIS A 50 -3.55 15.96 -1.01
N ASN A 51 -2.38 15.63 -1.58
CA ASN A 51 -1.37 14.84 -0.89
C ASN A 51 -0.73 15.63 0.26
N THR A 52 -0.39 14.93 1.33
CA THR A 52 0.33 15.52 2.46
C THR A 52 1.73 15.99 2.01
N LEU A 53 2.12 17.21 2.40
CA LEU A 53 3.51 17.65 2.29
C LEU A 53 4.30 17.10 3.47
N LEU A 54 5.29 16.25 3.16
CA LEU A 54 6.20 15.68 4.15
C LEU A 54 7.16 16.76 4.69
N PRO A 55 7.78 16.55 5.87
CA PRO A 55 8.70 17.53 6.47
C PRO A 55 9.92 17.89 5.60
N ASP A 56 10.29 17.02 4.67
CA ASP A 56 11.38 17.24 3.71
C ASP A 56 10.95 18.03 2.46
N GLY A 57 9.68 18.44 2.38
CA GLY A 57 9.09 19.20 1.29
C GLY A 57 8.62 18.36 0.11
N ARG A 58 8.74 17.03 0.15
CA ARG A 58 8.17 16.14 -0.87
C ARG A 58 6.68 15.88 -0.62
N GLU A 59 5.92 15.66 -1.67
CA GLU A 59 4.53 15.19 -1.54
C GLU A 59 4.48 13.70 -1.27
N ALA A 60 3.60 13.29 -0.36
CA ALA A 60 3.36 11.90 -0.05
C ALA A 60 2.43 11.29 -1.11
N ILE A 61 3.00 10.57 -2.07
CA ILE A 61 2.29 9.97 -3.20
C ILE A 61 1.84 8.53 -2.93
N PHE A 62 2.23 7.94 -1.81
CA PHE A 62 1.79 6.62 -1.38
C PHE A 62 1.30 6.65 0.06
N GLY A 63 0.29 5.84 0.39
CA GLY A 63 -0.20 5.66 1.75
C GLY A 63 -0.46 4.18 2.06
N LEU A 64 -0.07 3.76 3.27
CA LEU A 64 -0.46 2.48 3.84
C LEU A 64 -1.59 2.68 4.84
N TYR A 65 -2.66 1.91 4.69
CA TYR A 65 -3.85 2.01 5.49
C TYR A 65 -4.23 0.65 6.06
N LYS A 66 -4.85 0.64 7.24
CA LYS A 66 -5.48 -0.54 7.83
C LYS A 66 -6.99 -0.43 7.74
N LYS A 67 -7.66 -1.49 7.29
CA LYS A 67 -9.12 -1.54 7.28
C LYS A 67 -9.64 -1.59 8.70
N ASN A 68 -10.65 -0.77 8.98
CA ASN A 68 -11.33 -0.76 10.25
C ASN A 68 -12.34 -1.90 10.32
N GLN A 69 -12.39 -2.62 11.44
CA GLN A 69 -13.42 -3.65 11.68
C GLN A 69 -14.84 -3.06 11.68
N ARG A 70 -14.96 -1.77 12.00
CA ARG A 70 -16.18 -0.96 11.92
C ARG A 70 -15.81 0.42 11.43
N LYS A 71 -16.63 1.02 10.56
CA LYS A 71 -16.43 2.40 10.10
C LYS A 71 -16.15 3.32 11.29
N LYS A 72 -15.04 4.04 11.20
CA LYS A 72 -14.61 5.04 12.19
C LYS A 72 -14.66 6.39 11.52
N ASP A 73 -15.44 7.32 12.06
CA ASP A 73 -15.63 8.67 11.49
C ASP A 73 -16.06 8.65 10.01
N GLY A 74 -16.86 7.64 9.62
CA GLY A 74 -17.29 7.42 8.24
C GLY A 74 -16.23 6.80 7.32
N LYS A 75 -15.00 6.60 7.79
CA LYS A 75 -13.86 6.05 7.04
C LYS A 75 -13.74 4.53 7.27
N ASP A 76 -13.63 3.79 6.16
CA ASP A 76 -13.41 2.34 6.15
C ASP A 76 -11.97 1.95 6.51
N TYR A 77 -11.03 2.86 6.29
CA TYR A 77 -9.61 2.65 6.52
C TYR A 77 -9.02 3.74 7.43
N THR A 78 -7.99 3.38 8.18
CA THR A 78 -7.18 4.31 8.96
C THR A 78 -5.77 4.34 8.40
N LEU A 79 -5.28 5.54 8.12
CA LEU A 79 -3.92 5.78 7.66
C LEU A 79 -2.92 5.33 8.72
N LEU A 80 -1.93 4.54 8.30
CA LEU A 80 -0.80 4.13 9.12
C LEU A 80 0.39 5.05 8.89
N GLU A 81 0.77 5.25 7.62
CA GLU A 81 1.93 6.05 7.22
C GLU A 81 1.84 6.43 5.74
N GLU A 82 2.47 7.54 5.35
CA GLU A 82 2.52 8.05 3.97
C GLU A 82 3.97 8.26 3.52
N PHE A 83 4.21 8.13 2.22
CA PHE A 83 5.56 8.07 1.65
C PHE A 83 5.65 8.84 0.33
N ALA A 84 6.80 9.47 0.09
CA ALA A 84 7.07 10.15 -1.17
C ALA A 84 7.65 9.24 -2.26
N CYS A 85 8.17 8.05 -1.92
CA CYS A 85 8.68 7.11 -2.91
C CYS A 85 8.55 5.64 -2.47
N MET A 86 8.60 4.73 -3.45
CA MET A 86 8.49 3.29 -3.22
C MET A 86 9.60 2.72 -2.33
N GLU A 87 10.81 3.29 -2.40
CA GLU A 87 11.92 2.86 -1.54
C GLU A 87 11.59 3.08 -0.05
N ASP A 88 10.97 4.21 0.28
CA ASP A 88 10.53 4.52 1.64
C ASP A 88 9.41 3.56 2.08
N VAL A 89 8.46 3.25 1.18
CA VAL A 89 7.39 2.26 1.43
C VAL A 89 7.98 0.90 1.77
N LEU A 90 8.87 0.36 0.94
CA LEU A 90 9.42 -0.99 1.10
C LEU A 90 10.21 -1.19 2.40
N LYS A 91 10.77 -0.10 2.94
CA LYS A 91 11.50 -0.07 4.22
C LYS A 91 10.62 0.27 5.41
N SER A 92 9.38 0.70 5.21
CA SER A 92 8.46 1.03 6.31
C SER A 92 8.19 -0.19 7.17
N THR A 93 8.15 0.02 8.48
CA THR A 93 7.81 -0.97 9.49
C THR A 93 6.49 -0.65 10.20
N CYS A 94 5.62 0.18 9.60
CA CYS A 94 4.40 0.65 10.25
C CYS A 94 3.38 -0.47 10.55
N ILE A 95 3.50 -1.63 9.89
CA ILE A 95 2.69 -2.82 10.14
C ILE A 95 3.48 -3.79 11.02
N GLU A 96 3.08 -3.91 12.29
CA GLU A 96 3.63 -4.87 13.26
C GLU A 96 5.16 -4.82 13.45
N GLY A 97 5.84 -3.72 13.07
CA GLY A 97 7.29 -3.61 13.14
C GLY A 97 8.03 -4.43 12.07
N ILE A 98 7.33 -4.92 11.04
CA ILE A 98 7.88 -5.73 9.96
C ILE A 98 7.99 -4.86 8.71
N GLU A 99 9.14 -4.93 8.03
CA GLU A 99 9.34 -4.23 6.76
C GLU A 99 8.27 -4.62 5.73
N PHE A 100 7.68 -3.62 5.08
CA PHE A 100 6.62 -3.85 4.10
C PHE A 100 7.07 -4.76 2.96
N SER A 101 8.33 -4.66 2.52
CA SER A 101 8.92 -5.58 1.53
C SER A 101 8.85 -7.06 1.94
N LYS A 102 8.93 -7.37 3.24
CA LYS A 102 8.77 -8.73 3.76
C LYS A 102 7.30 -9.12 3.81
N ILE A 103 6.42 -8.19 4.19
CA ILE A 103 4.97 -8.42 4.26
C ILE A 103 4.41 -8.73 2.87
N ILE A 104 4.66 -7.86 1.89
CA ILE A 104 4.10 -8.00 0.54
C ILE A 104 4.66 -9.21 -0.21
N MET A 105 5.76 -9.80 0.25
CA MET A 105 6.36 -11.02 -0.30
C MET A 105 6.07 -12.28 0.54
N ASP A 106 5.48 -12.13 1.73
CA ASP A 106 5.18 -13.23 2.62
C ASP A 106 4.25 -14.23 1.92
N ASP A 107 4.53 -15.53 2.08
CA ASP A 107 3.81 -16.58 1.37
C ASP A 107 2.33 -16.65 1.77
N ASP A 108 2.00 -16.20 2.98
CA ASP A 108 0.67 -16.18 3.55
C ASP A 108 -0.07 -14.84 3.32
N THR A 109 0.59 -13.85 2.70
CA THR A 109 -0.09 -12.61 2.30
C THR A 109 -1.00 -12.88 1.12
N GLU A 110 -2.27 -12.52 1.26
CA GLU A 110 -3.31 -12.67 0.25
C GLU A 110 -3.60 -11.33 -0.41
N LEU A 111 -3.57 -11.26 -1.74
CA LEU A 111 -4.04 -10.08 -2.46
C LEU A 111 -5.55 -10.23 -2.66
N VAL A 112 -6.34 -9.25 -2.23
CA VAL A 112 -7.82 -9.37 -2.21
C VAL A 112 -8.52 -8.44 -3.20
N GLY A 113 -7.86 -7.37 -3.63
CA GLY A 113 -8.43 -6.44 -4.58
C GLY A 113 -7.39 -5.48 -5.13
N GLN A 114 -7.56 -5.08 -6.38
CA GLN A 114 -6.82 -4.01 -7.03
C GLN A 114 -7.86 -3.19 -7.79
N ASP A 115 -7.82 -1.88 -7.63
CA ASP A 115 -8.64 -0.97 -8.45
C ASP A 115 -7.93 -0.68 -9.79
#